data_AF-A0AAV6P3E6-F1
#
_entry.id   AF-A0AAV6P3E6-F1
#
_cell.length_a   1.000
_cell.length_b   1.000
_cell.length_c   1.000
_cell.angle_alpha   90.00
_cell.angle_beta   90.00
_cell.angle_gamma   90.00
#
_symmetry.space_group_name_H-M   'P 1'
#
loop_
_entity.id
_entity.type
_entity.pdbx_description
1 polymer ?
#
loop_
_entity_poly.entity_id
_entity_poly.type
_entity_poly.pdbx_seq_one_letter_code
_entity_poly.pdbx_strand_id
1 'polypeptide(L)'
;MSWALTPRSSAYLSALSLKIEKKLQRALASSSQRRDVLQELFADVALEVDDRAKEIILSREEDAIAPMENGMDGPLCFYDVLADYYVQVPESGKPILDLIVKLWSQSFTCHIFTLLFHKWLFEIEIDNSDEVHLRNSAALVQGATNIFWLDIQANTCRFKSLFHYLLEEVAFQPVRLNKIPIQVQRDLFLLLSRFLILYDSDDKLERFLKQFPPFPNAILVGGPADLFVIELTDQIQKLKVEPVLLHYLSHLTVLQGMELRMTTSTRLKTCLYSFTSPGGPMYPTRAVRHAAWDALDFLFPVGRYPRHLISLFFRLLYPWYWPSSCWNFVISCIRAVFFSLFRLVFSRFENPKQHKSY
;
A
#
# COMPACT_ATOMS: atom_id res chain seq x y z
N MET A 1 13.08 -15.88 2.57
CA MET A 1 13.81 -16.57 3.65
C MET A 1 13.34 -18.02 3.67
N SER A 2 14.21 -19.01 3.44
CA SER A 2 13.83 -20.42 3.52
C SER A 2 14.17 -20.99 4.90
N TRP A 3 13.17 -21.11 5.79
CA TRP A 3 13.35 -21.85 7.04
C TRP A 3 13.37 -23.36 6.76
N ALA A 4 14.31 -24.08 7.35
CA ALA A 4 14.26 -25.55 7.33
C ALA A 4 13.08 -26.00 8.21
N LEU A 5 12.12 -26.72 7.62
CA LEU A 5 10.96 -27.24 8.33
C LEU A 5 11.37 -28.34 9.31
N THR A 6 10.99 -28.19 10.58
CA THR A 6 11.06 -29.28 11.55
C THR A 6 9.92 -30.27 11.28
N PRO A 7 10.07 -31.56 11.66
CA PRO A 7 9.00 -32.55 11.48
C PRO A 7 7.68 -32.12 12.16
N ARG A 8 7.79 -31.44 13.31
CA ARG A 8 6.65 -30.91 14.06
C ARG A 8 5.94 -29.77 13.33
N SER A 9 6.68 -28.80 12.78
CA SER A 9 6.09 -27.70 12.03
C SER A 9 5.48 -28.18 10.71
N SER A 10 6.15 -29.10 10.00
CA SER A 10 5.63 -29.74 8.80
C SER A 10 4.33 -30.52 9.06
N ALA A 11 4.23 -31.28 10.16
CA ALA A 11 3.00 -31.99 10.53
C ALA A 11 1.84 -31.03 10.85
N TYR A 12 2.13 -29.91 11.52
CA TYR A 12 1.13 -28.88 11.81
C TYR A 12 0.61 -28.22 10.52
N LEU A 13 1.52 -27.82 9.63
CA LEU A 13 1.17 -27.14 8.38
C LEU A 13 0.46 -28.07 7.40
N SER A 14 0.86 -29.35 7.31
CA SER A 14 0.14 -30.33 6.49
C SER A 14 -1.29 -30.56 6.99
N ALA A 15 -1.50 -30.60 8.31
CA ALA A 15 -2.85 -30.68 8.88
C ALA A 15 -3.70 -29.44 8.58
N LEU A 16 -3.08 -28.25 8.53
CA LEU A 16 -3.74 -27.00 8.17
C LEU A 16 -4.11 -26.99 6.67
N SER A 17 -3.20 -27.39 5.79
CA SER A 17 -3.47 -27.56 4.35
C SER A 17 -4.63 -28.52 4.10
N LEU A 18 -4.70 -29.65 4.82
CA LEU A 18 -5.83 -30.58 4.70
C LEU A 18 -7.16 -29.95 5.14
N LYS A 19 -7.16 -29.06 6.13
CA LYS A 19 -8.37 -28.32 6.53
C LYS A 19 -8.80 -27.34 5.44
N ILE A 20 -7.86 -26.62 4.82
CA ILE A 20 -8.13 -25.73 3.69
C ILE A 20 -8.74 -26.52 2.53
N GLU A 21 -8.14 -27.65 2.17
CA GLU A 21 -8.63 -28.53 1.11
C GLU A 21 -10.07 -28.99 1.38
N LYS A 22 -10.36 -29.48 2.59
CA LYS A 22 -11.72 -29.89 3.00
C LYS A 22 -12.74 -28.75 2.92
N LYS A 23 -12.36 -27.53 3.33
CA LYS A 23 -13.23 -26.35 3.21
C LYS A 23 -13.53 -26.01 1.74
N LEU A 24 -12.54 -26.09 0.86
CA LEU A 24 -12.72 -25.86 -0.58
C LEU A 24 -13.58 -26.95 -1.23
N GLN A 25 -13.38 -28.22 -0.87
CA GLN A 25 -14.25 -29.33 -1.33
C GLN A 25 -15.70 -29.12 -0.90
N ARG A 26 -15.93 -28.66 0.34
CA ARG A 26 -17.27 -28.31 0.83
C ARG A 26 -17.89 -27.16 0.03
N ALA A 27 -17.11 -26.13 -0.29
CA ALA A 27 -17.55 -25.01 -1.12
C ALA A 27 -17.95 -25.45 -2.54
N LEU A 28 -17.26 -26.44 -3.12
CA LEU A 28 -17.65 -27.03 -4.40
C LEU A 28 -18.98 -27.78 -4.29
N ALA A 29 -19.11 -28.65 -3.27
CA ALA A 29 -20.28 -29.51 -3.09
C ALA A 29 -21.57 -28.73 -2.76
N SER A 30 -21.47 -27.63 -2.01
CA SER A 30 -22.63 -26.88 -1.52
C SER A 30 -22.76 -25.52 -2.19
N SER A 31 -23.57 -25.42 -3.25
CA SER A 31 -23.73 -24.16 -4.00
C SER A 31 -24.37 -23.02 -3.19
N SER A 32 -25.24 -23.32 -2.22
CA SER A 32 -25.93 -22.31 -1.41
C SER A 32 -25.02 -21.66 -0.36
N GLN A 33 -24.10 -22.43 0.24
CA GLN A 33 -23.18 -21.96 1.28
C GLN A 33 -21.80 -21.54 0.73
N ARG A 34 -21.59 -21.70 -0.57
CA ARG A 34 -20.26 -21.54 -1.20
C ARG A 34 -19.60 -20.21 -0.88
N ARG A 35 -20.34 -19.10 -1.00
CA ARG A 35 -19.82 -17.75 -0.75
C ARG A 35 -19.37 -17.61 0.70
N ASP A 36 -20.19 -18.04 1.65
CA ASP A 36 -19.93 -17.89 3.08
C ASP A 36 -18.72 -18.74 3.51
N VAL A 37 -18.63 -19.98 3.00
CA VAL A 37 -17.48 -20.86 3.25
C VAL A 37 -16.18 -20.26 2.70
N LEU A 38 -16.21 -19.68 1.49
CA LEU A 38 -15.03 -19.02 0.92
C LEU A 38 -14.66 -17.75 1.66
N GLN A 39 -15.63 -16.97 2.13
CA GLN A 39 -15.39 -15.80 2.96
C GLN A 39 -14.75 -16.17 4.31
N GLU A 40 -15.26 -17.21 4.96
CA GLU A 40 -14.70 -17.74 6.21
C GLU A 40 -13.27 -18.24 5.98
N LEU A 41 -13.03 -19.00 4.91
CA LEU A 41 -11.70 -19.49 4.57
C LEU A 41 -10.72 -18.33 4.29
N PHE A 42 -11.16 -17.29 3.57
CA PHE A 42 -10.35 -16.09 3.36
C PHE A 42 -10.00 -15.41 4.69
N ALA A 43 -10.98 -15.26 5.58
CA ALA A 43 -10.76 -14.65 6.89
C ALA A 43 -9.72 -15.46 7.70
N ASP A 44 -9.87 -16.79 7.77
CA ASP A 44 -8.96 -17.68 8.49
C ASP A 44 -7.52 -17.60 7.96
N VAL A 45 -7.34 -17.60 6.64
CA VAL A 45 -6.02 -17.52 6.00
C VAL A 45 -5.36 -16.16 6.22
N ALA A 46 -6.16 -15.10 6.30
CA ALA A 46 -5.68 -13.75 6.55
C ALA A 46 -5.41 -13.48 8.05
N LEU A 47 -5.70 -14.41 8.97
CA LEU A 47 -5.44 -14.18 10.40
C LEU A 47 -3.95 -14.10 10.72
N GLU A 48 -3.65 -13.31 11.74
CA GLU A 48 -2.35 -13.30 12.39
C GLU A 48 -2.15 -14.62 13.14
N VAL A 49 -0.93 -15.13 13.11
CA VAL A 49 -0.53 -16.35 13.80
C VAL A 49 -0.48 -16.05 15.30
N ASP A 50 -1.20 -16.83 16.10
CA ASP A 50 -1.19 -16.72 17.55
C ASP A 50 0.13 -17.22 18.14
N ASP A 51 0.51 -16.74 19.33
CA ASP A 51 1.83 -17.02 19.92
C ASP A 51 2.08 -18.53 20.11
N ARG A 52 1.02 -19.30 20.40
CA ARG A 52 1.09 -20.76 20.48
C ARG A 52 1.44 -21.40 19.14
N ALA A 53 0.85 -20.94 18.03
CA ALA A 53 1.20 -21.44 16.72
C ALA A 53 2.60 -20.95 16.29
N LYS A 54 3.00 -19.72 16.66
CA LYS A 54 4.36 -19.22 16.43
C LYS A 54 5.40 -20.13 17.08
N GLU A 55 5.20 -20.58 18.32
CA GLU A 55 6.10 -21.54 18.98
C GLU A 55 6.24 -22.84 18.18
N ILE A 56 5.13 -23.38 17.67
CA ILE A 56 5.15 -24.63 16.88
C ILE A 56 5.86 -24.42 15.55
N ILE A 57 5.61 -23.30 14.86
CA ILE A 57 6.15 -22.99 13.53
C ILE A 57 7.64 -22.61 13.62
N LEU A 58 8.00 -21.77 14.59
CA LEU A 58 9.34 -21.20 14.78
C LEU A 58 10.22 -22.01 15.72
N SER A 59 9.73 -23.09 16.33
CA SER A 59 10.55 -23.97 17.18
C SER A 59 11.77 -24.48 16.40
N ARG A 60 12.87 -23.75 16.58
CA ARG A 60 14.21 -24.09 16.14
C ARG A 60 14.76 -25.06 17.18
N GLU A 61 15.31 -26.18 16.76
CA GLU A 61 16.12 -27.02 17.66
C GLU A 61 17.21 -26.11 18.30
N GLU A 62 17.43 -26.27 19.61
CA GLU A 62 17.95 -25.27 20.56
C GLU A 62 19.38 -24.69 20.30
N ASP A 63 20.05 -24.95 19.18
CA ASP A 63 21.52 -24.72 19.06
C ASP A 63 21.97 -23.77 17.94
N ALA A 64 21.24 -22.69 17.66
CA ALA A 64 21.81 -21.63 16.82
C ALA A 64 21.36 -20.23 17.24
N ILE A 65 22.21 -19.59 18.04
CA ILE A 65 22.23 -18.14 18.25
C ILE A 65 22.50 -17.48 16.90
N ALA A 66 21.45 -17.01 16.24
CA ALA A 66 21.55 -16.01 15.20
C ALA A 66 21.04 -14.69 15.78
N PRO A 67 21.70 -13.55 15.50
CA PRO A 67 21.26 -12.26 16.01
C PRO A 67 19.86 -11.98 15.47
N MET A 68 18.96 -11.70 16.41
CA MET A 68 17.58 -11.32 16.16
C MET A 68 17.61 -9.87 15.66
N GLU A 69 17.95 -9.65 14.40
CA GLU A 69 17.86 -8.31 13.80
C GLU A 69 17.59 -8.37 12.29
N ASN A 70 16.55 -7.62 11.92
CA ASN A 70 16.26 -7.00 10.62
C ASN A 70 15.36 -7.75 9.62
N GLY A 71 14.15 -7.19 9.43
CA GLY A 71 13.55 -7.12 8.09
C GLY A 71 12.07 -6.74 8.03
N MET A 72 11.22 -7.30 8.89
CA MET A 72 9.76 -7.17 8.73
C MET A 72 9.10 -6.90 10.07
N ASP A 73 8.98 -5.61 10.40
CA ASP A 73 8.39 -5.09 11.64
C ASP A 73 6.85 -5.18 11.60
N GLY A 74 6.32 -6.39 11.36
CA GLY A 74 4.89 -6.63 11.14
C GLY A 74 4.44 -8.01 11.66
N PRO A 75 3.13 -8.16 11.95
CA PRO A 75 2.58 -9.41 12.48
C PRO A 75 2.67 -10.54 11.44
N LEU A 76 3.18 -11.70 11.86
CA LEU A 76 3.23 -12.90 11.04
C LEU A 76 1.80 -13.41 10.78
N CYS A 77 1.40 -13.53 9.52
CA CYS A 77 0.07 -14.01 9.13
C CYS A 77 0.13 -15.44 8.56
N PHE A 78 -0.95 -16.21 8.70
CA PHE A 78 -1.01 -17.61 8.24
C PHE A 78 -0.75 -17.73 6.73
N TYR A 79 -1.22 -16.79 5.92
CA TYR A 79 -0.97 -16.83 4.47
C TYR A 79 0.52 -16.82 4.11
N ASP A 80 1.34 -16.09 4.87
CA ASP A 80 2.76 -15.94 4.58
C ASP A 80 3.51 -17.25 4.86
N VAL A 81 3.19 -17.86 6.00
CA VAL A 81 3.70 -19.18 6.41
C VAL A 81 3.28 -20.27 5.44
N LEU A 82 2.01 -20.26 5.02
CA LEU A 82 1.49 -21.27 4.09
C LEU A 82 2.08 -21.11 2.69
N ALA A 83 2.29 -19.88 2.21
CA ALA A 83 2.93 -19.65 0.93
C ALA A 83 4.37 -20.20 0.92
N ASP A 84 5.14 -19.97 1.99
CA ASP A 84 6.49 -20.56 2.13
C ASP A 84 6.42 -22.10 2.21
N TYR A 85 5.49 -22.65 3.00
CA TYR A 85 5.31 -24.09 3.12
C TYR A 85 4.99 -24.75 1.78
N TYR A 86 4.12 -24.14 0.99
CA TYR A 86 3.72 -24.67 -0.30
C TYR A 86 4.84 -24.60 -1.35
N VAL A 87 5.76 -23.64 -1.24
CA VAL A 87 7.01 -23.67 -2.03
C VAL A 87 7.89 -24.86 -1.65
N GLN A 88 8.04 -25.12 -0.35
CA GLN A 88 8.90 -26.20 0.15
C GLN A 88 8.32 -27.60 -0.06
N VAL A 89 7.00 -27.74 0.05
CA VAL A 89 6.26 -29.00 -0.12
C VAL A 89 5.15 -28.81 -1.17
N PRO A 90 5.51 -28.78 -2.47
CA PRO A 90 4.54 -28.56 -3.54
C PRO A 90 3.42 -29.61 -3.54
N GLU A 91 3.69 -30.85 -3.18
CA GLU A 91 2.64 -31.89 -3.19
C GLU A 91 1.44 -31.58 -2.28
N SER A 92 1.64 -30.77 -1.22
CA SER A 92 0.54 -30.34 -0.34
C SER A 92 -0.33 -29.23 -0.94
N GLY A 93 0.21 -28.40 -1.84
CA GLY A 93 -0.53 -27.25 -2.41
C GLY A 93 -1.21 -27.56 -3.74
N LYS A 94 -0.73 -28.54 -4.51
CA LYS A 94 -1.34 -28.95 -5.80
C LYS A 94 -2.84 -29.25 -5.72
N PRO A 95 -3.34 -30.11 -4.78
CA PRO A 95 -4.77 -30.39 -4.71
C PRO A 95 -5.61 -29.15 -4.38
N ILE A 96 -5.07 -28.24 -3.57
CA ILE A 96 -5.73 -26.96 -3.23
C ILE A 96 -5.81 -26.07 -4.47
N LEU A 97 -4.71 -25.97 -5.25
CA LEU A 97 -4.68 -25.20 -6.49
C LEU A 97 -5.73 -25.72 -7.49
N ASP A 98 -5.84 -27.03 -7.67
CA ASP A 98 -6.83 -27.64 -8.56
C ASP A 98 -8.28 -27.32 -8.15
N LEU A 99 -8.56 -27.28 -6.85
CA LEU A 99 -9.87 -26.89 -6.32
C LEU A 99 -10.15 -25.40 -6.55
N ILE A 100 -9.16 -24.53 -6.34
CA ILE A 100 -9.26 -23.09 -6.59
C ILE A 100 -9.54 -22.83 -8.07
N VAL A 101 -8.85 -23.52 -8.98
CA VAL A 101 -9.09 -23.40 -10.44
C VAL A 101 -10.55 -23.72 -10.80
N LYS A 102 -11.17 -24.73 -10.16
CA LYS A 102 -12.59 -25.05 -10.35
C LYS A 102 -13.54 -23.98 -9.79
N LEU A 103 -13.08 -23.18 -8.84
CA LEU A 103 -13.85 -22.13 -8.14
C LEU A 103 -13.55 -20.71 -8.64
N TRP A 104 -12.80 -20.54 -9.73
CA TRP A 104 -12.24 -19.24 -10.15
C TRP A 104 -13.28 -18.13 -10.37
N SER A 105 -14.49 -18.51 -10.80
CA SER A 105 -15.60 -17.57 -11.04
C SER A 105 -16.24 -17.04 -9.76
N GLN A 106 -15.88 -17.58 -8.59
CA GLN A 106 -16.52 -17.27 -7.33
C GLN A 106 -15.81 -16.12 -6.61
N SER A 107 -16.57 -15.35 -5.82
CA SER A 107 -16.01 -14.34 -4.92
C SER A 107 -15.03 -14.96 -3.93
N PHE A 108 -14.05 -14.19 -3.48
CA PHE A 108 -12.97 -14.62 -2.56
C PHE A 108 -11.94 -15.59 -3.15
N THR A 109 -12.24 -16.38 -4.19
CA THR A 109 -11.29 -17.35 -4.76
C THR A 109 -9.96 -16.71 -5.19
N CYS A 110 -9.98 -15.62 -5.96
CA CYS A 110 -8.74 -14.95 -6.39
C CYS A 110 -7.94 -14.36 -5.20
N HIS A 111 -8.62 -14.02 -4.11
CA HIS A 111 -7.97 -13.50 -2.90
C HIS A 111 -7.26 -14.64 -2.17
N ILE A 112 -7.95 -15.77 -1.96
CA ILE A 112 -7.38 -16.98 -1.35
C ILE A 112 -6.20 -17.49 -2.18
N PHE A 113 -6.37 -17.55 -3.51
CA PHE A 113 -5.28 -17.90 -4.43
C PHE A 113 -4.06 -17.01 -4.23
N THR A 114 -4.26 -15.69 -4.24
CA THR A 114 -3.16 -14.73 -4.06
C THR A 114 -2.46 -14.93 -2.72
N LEU A 115 -3.21 -15.04 -1.63
CA LEU A 115 -2.65 -15.23 -0.30
C LEU A 115 -1.82 -16.52 -0.19
N LEU A 116 -2.33 -17.64 -0.70
CA LEU A 116 -1.67 -18.95 -0.55
C LEU A 116 -0.57 -19.21 -1.58
N PHE A 117 -0.64 -18.66 -2.78
CA PHE A 117 0.21 -19.05 -3.91
C PHE A 117 1.06 -17.92 -4.51
N HIS A 118 1.12 -16.74 -3.88
CA HIS A 118 1.93 -15.62 -4.37
C HIS A 118 3.43 -15.96 -4.53
N LYS A 119 4.00 -16.80 -3.66
CA LYS A 119 5.40 -17.25 -3.77
C LYS A 119 5.57 -18.39 -4.76
N TRP A 120 4.67 -19.38 -4.69
CA TRP A 120 4.67 -20.57 -5.55
C TRP A 120 4.87 -20.23 -7.03
N LEU A 121 4.11 -19.23 -7.53
CA LEU A 121 4.11 -18.86 -8.94
C LEU A 121 5.50 -18.49 -9.49
N PHE A 122 6.40 -17.99 -8.64
CA PHE A 122 7.72 -17.53 -9.05
C PHE A 122 8.85 -18.47 -8.63
N GLU A 123 8.62 -19.35 -7.65
CA GLU A 123 9.66 -20.22 -7.08
C GLU A 123 9.62 -21.63 -7.67
N ILE A 124 8.45 -22.15 -8.00
CA ILE A 124 8.30 -23.49 -8.58
C ILE A 124 8.27 -23.39 -10.10
N GLU A 125 9.05 -24.22 -10.78
CA GLU A 125 8.92 -24.44 -12.23
C GLU A 125 7.62 -25.21 -12.45
N ILE A 126 6.61 -24.52 -12.95
CA ILE A 126 5.33 -25.13 -13.30
C ILE A 126 5.39 -25.46 -14.79
N ASP A 127 5.38 -26.75 -15.14
CA ASP A 127 5.34 -27.29 -16.53
C ASP A 127 4.02 -26.98 -17.27
N ASN A 128 3.30 -25.95 -16.86
CA ASN A 128 1.99 -25.62 -17.40
C ASN A 128 2.11 -24.80 -18.69
N SER A 129 1.08 -24.91 -19.54
CA SER A 129 0.96 -24.09 -20.75
C SER A 129 0.98 -22.59 -20.44
N ASP A 130 1.49 -21.80 -21.38
CA ASP A 130 1.57 -20.33 -21.28
C ASP A 130 0.23 -19.68 -20.87
N GLU A 131 -0.89 -20.28 -21.27
CA GLU A 131 -2.24 -19.82 -20.92
C GLU A 131 -2.55 -19.94 -19.42
N VAL A 132 -2.13 -21.03 -18.78
CA VAL A 132 -2.34 -21.25 -17.34
C VAL A 132 -1.48 -20.29 -16.54
N HIS A 133 -0.24 -20.05 -16.97
CA HIS A 133 0.66 -19.06 -16.38
C HIS A 133 0.11 -17.64 -16.49
N LEU A 134 -0.42 -17.27 -17.66
CA LEU A 134 -1.09 -15.98 -17.86
C LEU A 134 -2.30 -15.84 -16.93
N ARG A 135 -3.15 -16.86 -16.84
CA ARG A 135 -4.35 -16.83 -15.98
C ARG A 135 -3.99 -16.69 -14.50
N ASN A 136 -3.01 -17.46 -14.03
CA ASN A 136 -2.58 -17.45 -12.64
C ASN A 136 -1.93 -16.12 -12.25
N SER A 137 -1.04 -15.60 -13.11
CA SER A 137 -0.38 -14.31 -12.89
C SER A 137 -1.37 -13.14 -12.94
N ALA A 138 -2.34 -13.14 -13.86
CA ALA A 138 -3.39 -12.13 -13.91
C ALA A 138 -4.28 -12.17 -12.65
N ALA A 139 -4.64 -13.37 -12.18
CA ALA A 139 -5.43 -13.50 -10.96
C ALA A 139 -4.67 -13.11 -9.69
N LEU A 140 -3.35 -13.30 -9.66
CA LEU A 140 -2.50 -12.78 -8.59
C LEU A 140 -2.61 -11.26 -8.49
N VAL A 141 -2.45 -10.55 -9.62
CA VAL A 141 -2.55 -9.08 -9.65
C VAL A 141 -3.96 -8.62 -9.27
N GLN A 142 -5.00 -9.28 -9.78
CA GLN A 142 -6.39 -8.94 -9.46
C GLN A 142 -6.72 -9.22 -7.98
N GLY A 143 -6.27 -10.34 -7.44
CA GLY A 143 -6.48 -10.69 -6.03
C GLY A 143 -5.72 -9.74 -5.11
N ALA A 144 -4.46 -9.43 -5.41
CA ALA A 144 -3.65 -8.47 -4.66
C ALA A 144 -4.28 -7.07 -4.68
N THR A 145 -4.79 -6.62 -5.83
CA THR A 145 -5.54 -5.35 -5.94
C THR A 145 -6.66 -5.28 -4.91
N ASN A 146 -7.49 -6.32 -4.84
CA ASN A 146 -8.64 -6.32 -3.94
C ASN A 146 -8.22 -6.44 -2.47
N ILE A 147 -7.21 -7.26 -2.17
CA ILE A 147 -6.68 -7.47 -0.83
C ILE A 147 -6.10 -6.17 -0.26
N PHE A 148 -5.30 -5.43 -1.03
CA PHE A 148 -4.74 -4.15 -0.59
C PHE A 148 -5.84 -3.08 -0.40
N TRP A 149 -6.93 -3.15 -1.18
CA TRP A 149 -8.10 -2.32 -0.93
C TRP A 149 -8.80 -2.64 0.40
N LEU A 150 -8.75 -3.89 0.88
CA LEU A 150 -9.26 -4.24 2.21
C LEU A 150 -8.41 -3.58 3.31
N ASP A 151 -7.09 -3.55 3.14
CA ASP A 151 -6.18 -2.83 4.05
C ASP A 151 -6.50 -1.33 4.11
N ILE A 152 -6.78 -0.70 2.95
CA ILE A 152 -7.24 0.70 2.90
C ILE A 152 -8.55 0.87 3.68
N GLN A 153 -9.54 0.00 3.44
CA GLN A 153 -10.86 0.11 4.07
C GLN A 153 -10.80 -0.11 5.59
N ALA A 154 -9.95 -1.04 6.03
CA ALA A 154 -9.73 -1.34 7.44
C ALA A 154 -8.74 -0.36 8.12
N ASN A 155 -8.04 0.47 7.34
CA ASN A 155 -6.91 1.28 7.81
C ASN A 155 -5.85 0.43 8.54
N THR A 156 -5.48 -0.70 7.92
CA THR A 156 -4.48 -1.66 8.40
C THR A 156 -3.42 -1.90 7.33
N CYS A 157 -2.30 -2.49 7.73
CA CYS A 157 -1.24 -2.93 6.81
C CYS A 157 -1.00 -4.45 6.94
N ARG A 158 -2.09 -5.23 7.03
CA ARG A 158 -2.02 -6.67 7.29
C ARG A 158 -1.31 -7.42 6.17
N PHE A 159 -1.48 -6.98 4.93
CA PHE A 159 -0.93 -7.64 3.75
C PHE A 159 0.41 -7.02 3.31
N LYS A 160 1.10 -6.31 4.21
CA LYS A 160 2.40 -5.68 3.94
C LYS A 160 3.45 -6.68 3.48
N SER A 161 3.47 -7.91 4.02
CA SER A 161 4.46 -8.90 3.58
C SER A 161 4.24 -9.38 2.15
N LEU A 162 2.97 -9.52 1.73
CA LEU A 162 2.63 -9.79 0.33
C LEU A 162 3.10 -8.64 -0.58
N PHE A 163 2.84 -7.39 -0.19
CA PHE A 163 3.26 -6.22 -0.96
C PHE A 163 4.79 -6.16 -1.11
N HIS A 164 5.54 -6.31 -0.01
CA HIS A 164 7.01 -6.32 -0.04
C HIS A 164 7.56 -7.46 -0.90
N TYR A 165 6.98 -8.66 -0.83
CA TYR A 165 7.39 -9.76 -1.71
C TYR A 165 7.18 -9.39 -3.20
N LEU A 166 6.02 -8.86 -3.56
CA LEU A 166 5.76 -8.45 -4.95
C LEU A 166 6.67 -7.31 -5.42
N LEU A 167 7.04 -6.38 -4.54
CA LEU A 167 7.92 -5.26 -4.86
C LEU A 167 9.40 -5.70 -4.94
N GLU A 168 9.93 -6.24 -3.85
CA GLU A 168 11.36 -6.48 -3.68
C GLU A 168 11.84 -7.81 -4.27
N GLU A 169 11.01 -8.85 -4.12
CA GLU A 169 11.38 -10.20 -4.52
C GLU A 169 10.92 -10.53 -5.93
N VAL A 170 9.90 -9.84 -6.46
CA VAL A 170 9.40 -10.04 -7.83
C VAL A 170 9.75 -8.87 -8.74
N ALA A 171 9.23 -7.67 -8.49
CA ALA A 171 9.43 -6.53 -9.40
C ALA A 171 10.91 -6.11 -9.49
N PHE A 172 11.65 -6.18 -8.39
CA PHE A 172 13.06 -5.81 -8.37
C PHE A 172 14.03 -6.87 -8.86
N GLN A 173 13.54 -8.09 -9.14
CA GLN A 173 14.34 -9.22 -9.60
C GLN A 173 13.94 -9.61 -11.04
N PRO A 174 14.72 -9.19 -12.06
CA PRO A 174 14.39 -9.46 -13.46
C PRO A 174 14.18 -10.94 -13.79
N VAL A 175 14.90 -11.84 -13.11
CA VAL A 175 14.79 -13.29 -13.30
C VAL A 175 13.38 -13.79 -12.97
N ARG A 176 12.76 -13.28 -11.90
CA ARG A 176 11.40 -13.64 -11.50
C ARG A 176 10.35 -12.86 -12.27
N LEU A 177 10.61 -11.58 -12.55
CA LEU A 177 9.71 -10.76 -13.35
C LEU A 177 9.53 -11.33 -14.77
N ASN A 178 10.59 -11.83 -15.39
CA ASN A 178 10.55 -12.42 -16.73
C ASN A 178 9.78 -13.75 -16.79
N LYS A 179 9.43 -14.36 -15.65
CA LYS A 179 8.56 -15.54 -15.61
C LYS A 179 7.10 -15.22 -15.94
N ILE A 180 6.67 -13.97 -15.77
CA ILE A 180 5.30 -13.54 -16.06
C ILE A 180 5.21 -12.80 -17.40
N PRO A 181 4.09 -12.93 -18.13
CA PRO A 181 3.90 -12.23 -19.40
C PRO A 181 4.01 -10.71 -19.25
N ILE A 182 4.54 -10.03 -20.29
CA ILE A 182 4.76 -8.58 -20.27
C ILE A 182 3.51 -7.75 -19.96
N GLN A 183 2.32 -8.23 -20.36
CA GLN A 183 1.06 -7.59 -20.02
C GLN A 183 0.81 -7.59 -18.51
N VAL A 184 1.05 -8.73 -17.85
CA VAL A 184 0.86 -8.88 -16.40
C VAL A 184 1.95 -8.15 -15.63
N GLN A 185 3.17 -8.06 -16.16
CA GLN A 185 4.22 -7.20 -15.59
C GLN A 185 3.73 -5.75 -15.52
N ARG A 186 3.13 -5.23 -16.59
CA ARG A 186 2.58 -3.87 -16.61
C ARG A 186 1.49 -3.71 -15.56
N ASP A 187 0.54 -4.64 -15.50
CA ASP A 187 -0.55 -4.59 -14.53
C ASP A 187 -0.03 -4.67 -13.08
N LEU A 188 1.02 -5.46 -12.82
CA LEU A 188 1.70 -5.52 -11.53
C LEU A 188 2.35 -4.19 -11.17
N PHE A 189 3.04 -3.51 -12.09
CA PHE A 189 3.63 -2.20 -11.81
C PHE A 189 2.58 -1.12 -11.60
N LEU A 190 1.45 -1.15 -12.32
CA LEU A 190 0.32 -0.25 -12.06
C LEU A 190 -0.29 -0.52 -10.67
N LEU A 191 -0.44 -1.79 -10.30
CA LEU A 191 -0.84 -2.18 -8.95
C LEU A 191 0.11 -1.62 -7.89
N LEU A 192 1.41 -1.91 -7.99
CA LEU A 192 2.41 -1.44 -7.04
C LEU A 192 2.45 0.09 -6.94
N SER A 193 2.26 0.79 -8.06
CA SER A 193 2.20 2.26 -8.11
C SER A 193 1.11 2.84 -7.20
N ARG A 194 -0.06 2.18 -7.15
CA ARG A 194 -1.20 2.64 -6.32
C ARG A 194 -0.92 2.49 -4.84
N PHE A 195 -0.17 1.47 -4.43
CA PHE A 195 -0.03 1.06 -3.02
C PHE A 195 1.36 1.33 -2.43
N LEU A 196 2.33 1.82 -3.22
CA LEU A 196 3.69 2.11 -2.77
C LEU A 196 3.73 3.01 -1.53
N ILE A 197 2.92 4.07 -1.52
CA ILE A 197 2.84 5.01 -0.40
C ILE A 197 2.10 4.40 0.79
N LEU A 198 1.07 3.57 0.56
CA LEU A 198 0.31 2.93 1.65
C LEU A 198 1.22 2.09 2.56
N TYR A 199 2.19 1.39 1.97
CA TYR A 199 3.07 0.47 2.70
C TYR A 199 4.44 1.08 3.05
N ASP A 200 4.58 2.41 3.00
CA ASP A 200 5.80 3.15 3.39
C ASP A 200 7.04 2.67 2.62
N SER A 201 6.91 2.52 1.30
CA SER A 201 8.01 2.10 0.40
C SER A 201 8.38 3.18 -0.61
N ASP A 202 8.15 4.44 -0.25
CA ASP A 202 8.43 5.63 -1.05
C ASP A 202 9.93 5.90 -1.21
N ASP A 203 10.75 5.43 -0.28
CA ASP A 203 12.22 5.38 -0.36
C ASP A 203 12.73 4.58 -1.59
N LYS A 204 11.96 3.58 -2.02
CA LYS A 204 12.29 2.70 -3.15
C LYS A 204 11.79 3.22 -4.50
N LEU A 205 11.15 4.39 -4.53
CA LEU A 205 10.52 4.94 -5.73
C LEU A 205 11.49 5.07 -6.91
N GLU A 206 12.70 5.59 -6.70
CA GLU A 206 13.67 5.77 -7.79
C GLU A 206 14.05 4.42 -8.44
N ARG A 207 14.31 3.41 -7.61
CA ARG A 207 14.61 2.04 -8.08
C ARG A 207 13.41 1.45 -8.82
N PHE A 208 12.21 1.64 -8.28
CA PHE A 208 10.97 1.17 -8.88
C PHE A 208 10.73 1.77 -10.27
N LEU A 209 10.91 3.08 -10.43
CA LEU A 209 10.75 3.76 -11.72
C LEU A 209 11.76 3.29 -12.79
N LYS A 210 12.98 2.93 -12.39
CA LYS A 210 14.00 2.40 -13.30
C LYS A 210 13.67 1.01 -13.86
N GLN A 211 12.84 0.24 -13.15
CA GLN A 211 12.51 -1.14 -13.49
C GLN A 211 11.13 -1.29 -14.17
N PHE A 212 10.46 -0.18 -14.46
CA PHE A 212 9.17 -0.21 -15.15
C PHE A 212 9.25 -0.96 -16.49
N PRO A 213 8.31 -1.88 -16.77
CA PRO A 213 8.26 -2.57 -18.05
C PRO A 213 7.92 -1.58 -19.18
N PRO A 214 8.36 -1.84 -20.42
CA PRO A 214 8.04 -0.98 -21.55
C PRO A 214 6.53 -0.97 -21.82
N PHE A 215 5.92 0.21 -21.94
CA PHE A 215 4.52 0.40 -22.31
C PHE A 215 4.38 0.76 -23.79
N PRO A 216 3.42 0.15 -24.52
CA PRO A 216 3.23 0.40 -25.95
C PRO A 216 2.80 1.85 -26.20
N ASN A 217 2.06 2.43 -25.25
CA ASN A 217 1.53 3.79 -25.32
C ASN A 217 2.44 4.82 -24.63
N ALA A 218 3.70 4.50 -24.34
CA ALA A 218 4.64 5.41 -23.65
C ALA A 218 4.80 6.75 -24.40
N ILE A 219 4.71 6.74 -25.73
CA ILE A 219 4.74 7.97 -26.55
C ILE A 219 3.57 8.90 -26.19
N LEU A 220 2.39 8.35 -25.94
CA LEU A 220 1.17 9.12 -25.65
C LEU A 220 1.04 9.47 -24.17
N VAL A 221 1.32 8.52 -23.27
CA VAL A 221 1.09 8.67 -21.83
C VAL A 221 2.28 9.32 -21.13
N GLY A 222 3.51 8.99 -21.55
CA GLY A 222 4.73 9.47 -20.93
C GLY A 222 5.62 8.35 -20.41
N GLY A 223 6.61 8.74 -19.62
CA GLY A 223 7.58 7.82 -19.03
C GLY A 223 7.02 7.06 -17.82
N PRO A 224 7.85 6.23 -17.17
CA PRO A 224 7.52 5.56 -15.92
C PRO A 224 6.99 6.51 -14.83
N ALA A 225 7.63 7.67 -14.70
CA ALA A 225 7.23 8.73 -13.76
C ALA A 225 5.79 9.21 -14.02
N ASP A 226 5.43 9.42 -15.29
CA ASP A 226 4.08 9.85 -15.66
C ASP A 226 3.04 8.77 -15.32
N LEU A 227 3.32 7.51 -15.66
CA LEU A 227 2.44 6.38 -15.38
C LEU A 227 2.20 6.20 -13.87
N PHE A 228 3.28 6.26 -13.09
CA PHE A 228 3.21 6.20 -11.63
C PHE A 228 2.32 7.32 -11.07
N VAL A 229 2.57 8.57 -11.47
CA VAL A 229 1.80 9.73 -10.99
C VAL A 229 0.34 9.67 -11.43
N ILE A 230 0.04 9.15 -12.62
CA ILE A 230 -1.33 8.95 -13.09
C ILE A 230 -2.08 7.95 -12.18
N GLU A 231 -1.50 6.77 -11.94
CA GLU A 231 -2.11 5.75 -11.07
C GLU A 231 -2.27 6.25 -9.64
N LEU A 232 -1.25 6.95 -9.12
CA LEU A 232 -1.30 7.55 -7.79
C LEU A 232 -2.40 8.62 -7.69
N THR A 233 -2.51 9.49 -8.70
CA THR A 233 -3.57 10.52 -8.74
C THR A 233 -4.96 9.87 -8.76
N ASP A 234 -5.13 8.82 -9.56
CA ASP A 234 -6.41 8.10 -9.65
C ASP A 234 -6.76 7.34 -8.38
N GLN A 235 -5.74 6.84 -7.67
CA GLN A 235 -5.91 6.22 -6.37
C GLN A 235 -6.41 7.24 -5.35
N ILE A 236 -5.75 8.39 -5.24
CA ILE A 236 -6.09 9.45 -4.26
C ILE A 236 -7.53 9.93 -4.47
N GLN A 237 -7.99 10.09 -5.72
CA GLN A 237 -9.38 10.49 -6.01
C GLN A 237 -10.43 9.45 -5.56
N LYS A 238 -10.06 8.17 -5.48
CA LYS A 238 -10.95 7.08 -5.07
C LYS A 238 -10.96 6.87 -3.56
N LEU A 239 -9.97 7.39 -2.82
CA LEU A 239 -9.86 7.21 -1.38
C LEU A 239 -11.00 7.93 -0.65
N LYS A 240 -11.73 7.17 0.17
CA LYS A 240 -12.79 7.70 1.06
C LYS A 240 -12.41 7.66 2.54
N VAL A 241 -11.35 6.92 2.88
CA VAL A 241 -10.87 6.73 4.25
C VAL A 241 -9.92 7.87 4.58
N GLU A 242 -10.35 8.78 5.44
CA GLU A 242 -9.61 10.00 5.80
C GLU A 242 -8.17 9.77 6.27
N PRO A 243 -7.86 8.88 7.24
CA PRO A 243 -6.48 8.69 7.70
C PRO A 243 -5.56 8.20 6.57
N VAL A 244 -6.05 7.31 5.71
CA VAL A 244 -5.28 6.84 4.55
C VAL A 244 -5.07 7.98 3.54
N LEU A 245 -6.10 8.79 3.26
CA LEU A 245 -5.95 9.95 2.37
C LEU A 245 -4.92 10.94 2.90
N LEU A 246 -4.93 11.23 4.21
CA LEU A 246 -3.93 12.09 4.86
C LEU A 246 -2.52 11.53 4.71
N HIS A 247 -2.35 10.22 4.91
CA HIS A 247 -1.08 9.52 4.73
C HIS A 247 -0.54 9.67 3.31
N TYR A 248 -1.40 9.48 2.30
CA TYR A 248 -0.99 9.68 0.91
C TYR A 248 -0.57 11.14 0.66
N LEU A 249 -1.38 12.12 1.09
CA LEU A 249 -1.10 13.53 0.88
C LEU A 249 0.20 13.98 1.53
N SER A 250 0.53 13.50 2.74
CA SER A 250 1.77 13.86 3.44
C SER A 250 3.03 13.32 2.75
N HIS A 251 2.93 12.18 2.08
CA HIS A 251 4.05 11.53 1.39
C HIS A 251 4.16 11.92 -0.10
N LEU A 252 3.28 12.78 -0.62
CA LEU A 252 3.42 13.28 -1.99
C LEU A 252 4.68 14.13 -2.22
N THR A 253 5.35 14.53 -1.15
CA THR A 253 6.65 15.22 -1.18
C THR A 253 7.71 14.45 -1.97
N VAL A 254 7.63 13.11 -2.03
CA VAL A 254 8.56 12.28 -2.80
C VAL A 254 8.50 12.51 -4.30
N LEU A 255 7.45 13.16 -4.80
CA LEU A 255 7.32 13.51 -6.21
C LEU A 255 8.11 14.77 -6.60
N GLN A 256 8.75 15.44 -5.65
CA GLN A 256 9.48 16.67 -5.90
C GLN A 256 10.66 16.43 -6.85
N GLY A 257 10.80 17.30 -7.86
CA GLY A 257 11.88 17.22 -8.83
C GLY A 257 11.69 16.16 -9.92
N MET A 258 10.58 15.42 -9.91
CA MET A 258 10.26 14.50 -11.00
C MET A 258 9.93 15.26 -12.29
N GLU A 259 10.58 14.86 -13.38
CA GLU A 259 10.28 15.39 -14.72
C GLU A 259 8.99 14.75 -15.25
N LEU A 260 7.88 15.45 -15.06
CA LEU A 260 6.56 15.02 -15.52
C LEU A 260 6.14 15.79 -16.77
N ARG A 261 5.35 15.14 -17.62
CA ARG A 261 4.67 15.83 -18.71
C ARG A 261 3.71 16.87 -18.15
N MET A 262 3.51 17.95 -18.92
CA MET A 262 2.58 19.02 -18.56
C MET A 262 1.15 18.52 -18.30
N THR A 263 0.69 17.53 -19.07
CA THR A 263 -0.63 16.91 -18.89
C THR A 263 -0.75 16.18 -17.55
N THR A 264 0.24 15.35 -17.21
CA THR A 264 0.30 14.61 -15.94
C THR A 264 0.40 15.56 -14.75
N SER A 265 1.32 16.53 -14.84
CA SER A 265 1.53 17.58 -13.84
C SER A 265 0.24 18.39 -13.60
N THR A 266 -0.46 18.78 -14.66
CA THR A 266 -1.73 19.52 -14.57
C THR A 266 -2.84 18.67 -13.94
N ARG A 267 -2.91 17.37 -14.24
CA ARG A 267 -3.87 16.44 -13.65
C ARG A 267 -3.67 16.30 -12.14
N LEU A 268 -2.43 16.06 -11.70
CA LEU A 268 -2.07 15.99 -10.27
C LEU A 268 -2.41 17.30 -9.56
N LYS A 269 -2.04 18.44 -10.15
CA LYS A 269 -2.34 19.78 -9.61
C LYS A 269 -3.84 20.00 -9.44
N THR A 270 -4.64 19.63 -10.43
CA THR A 270 -6.11 19.76 -10.41
C THR A 270 -6.72 18.86 -9.35
N CYS A 271 -6.23 17.63 -9.23
CA CYS A 271 -6.61 16.69 -8.19
C CYS A 271 -6.39 17.28 -6.79
N LEU A 272 -5.16 17.74 -6.50
CA LEU A 272 -4.83 18.36 -5.21
C LEU A 272 -5.67 19.60 -4.93
N TYR A 273 -5.89 20.44 -5.95
CA TYR A 273 -6.73 21.62 -5.81
C TYR A 273 -8.17 21.28 -5.42
N SER A 274 -8.76 20.19 -5.93
CA SER A 274 -10.11 19.77 -5.53
C SER A 274 -10.24 19.51 -4.03
N PHE A 275 -9.19 18.94 -3.41
CA PHE A 275 -9.14 18.71 -1.96
C PHE A 275 -8.90 19.97 -1.14
N THR A 276 -8.53 21.11 -1.73
CA THR A 276 -8.30 22.37 -0.99
C THR A 276 -9.58 23.16 -0.71
N SER A 277 -10.64 22.89 -1.47
CA SER A 277 -11.88 23.66 -1.42
C SER A 277 -12.90 23.05 -0.44
N PRO A 278 -13.70 23.87 0.26
CA PRO A 278 -14.79 23.40 1.11
C PRO A 278 -16.07 23.05 0.32
N GLY A 279 -16.04 23.00 -1.01
CA GLY A 279 -17.19 22.70 -1.88
C GLY A 279 -17.31 21.22 -2.25
N GLY A 280 -18.51 20.79 -2.69
CA GLY A 280 -18.86 19.38 -2.96
C GLY A 280 -18.15 18.74 -4.17
N PRO A 281 -18.31 17.42 -4.39
CA PRO A 281 -19.38 16.52 -3.89
C PRO A 281 -19.09 15.78 -2.57
N MET A 282 -17.87 15.86 -2.04
CA MET A 282 -17.50 15.29 -0.74
C MET A 282 -16.76 16.39 0.01
N TYR A 283 -17.23 16.81 1.18
CA TYR A 283 -16.59 17.88 1.95
C TYR A 283 -15.27 17.35 2.54
N PRO A 284 -14.09 17.68 1.99
CA PRO A 284 -12.84 17.26 2.61
C PRO A 284 -12.76 17.89 4.01
N THR A 285 -12.32 17.13 5.00
CA THR A 285 -12.15 17.66 6.36
C THR A 285 -11.08 18.75 6.39
N ARG A 286 -11.03 19.52 7.48
CA ARG A 286 -10.00 20.57 7.63
C ARG A 286 -8.59 20.00 7.54
N ALA A 287 -8.36 18.80 8.09
CA ALA A 287 -7.07 18.13 8.03
C ALA A 287 -6.69 17.82 6.58
N VAL A 288 -7.60 17.21 5.81
CA VAL A 288 -7.38 16.88 4.39
C VAL A 288 -7.10 18.13 3.57
N ARG A 289 -7.85 19.21 3.79
CA ARG A 289 -7.62 20.49 3.08
C ARG A 289 -6.23 21.06 3.35
N HIS A 290 -5.77 21.02 4.59
CA HIS A 290 -4.44 21.53 4.96
C HIS A 290 -3.33 20.66 4.36
N ALA A 291 -3.44 19.33 4.50
CA ALA A 291 -2.49 18.40 3.89
C ALA A 291 -2.42 18.57 2.35
N ALA A 292 -3.57 18.79 1.71
CA ALA A 292 -3.63 19.07 0.27
C ALA A 292 -2.98 20.41 -0.09
N TRP A 293 -3.18 21.46 0.72
CA TRP A 293 -2.50 22.75 0.52
C TRP A 293 -0.98 22.61 0.68
N ASP A 294 -0.53 21.88 1.71
CA ASP A 294 0.89 21.67 1.99
C ASP A 294 1.56 20.90 0.83
N ALA A 295 0.94 19.80 0.38
CA ALA A 295 1.41 19.04 -0.77
C ALA A 295 1.43 19.89 -2.07
N LEU A 296 0.37 20.65 -2.32
CA LEU A 296 0.25 21.50 -3.52
C LEU A 296 1.28 22.64 -3.53
N ASP A 297 1.53 23.26 -2.38
CA ASP A 297 2.53 24.32 -2.24
C ASP A 297 3.96 23.80 -2.36
N PHE A 298 4.20 22.59 -1.86
CA PHE A 298 5.50 21.92 -1.95
C PHE A 298 5.83 21.50 -3.39
N LEU A 299 4.88 20.86 -4.08
CA LEU A 299 5.09 20.35 -5.44
C LEU A 299 5.02 21.44 -6.52
N PHE A 300 4.20 22.48 -6.31
CA PHE A 300 3.99 23.55 -7.29
C PHE A 300 4.24 24.92 -6.67
N PRO A 301 5.50 25.25 -6.29
CA PRO A 301 5.81 26.51 -5.62
C PRO A 301 5.45 27.75 -6.46
N VAL A 302 5.53 27.61 -7.79
CA VAL A 302 5.14 28.66 -8.74
C VAL A 302 3.63 28.88 -8.67
N GLY A 303 3.22 30.07 -8.25
CA GLY A 303 1.82 30.44 -8.09
C GLY A 303 1.22 30.15 -6.71
N ARG A 304 2.05 29.88 -5.68
CA ARG A 304 1.59 29.76 -4.29
C ARG A 304 0.81 30.99 -3.82
N TYR A 305 1.41 32.18 -3.93
CA TYR A 305 0.80 33.45 -3.51
C TYR A 305 -0.56 33.74 -4.18
N PRO A 306 -0.68 33.71 -5.53
CA PRO A 306 -1.97 33.97 -6.16
C PRO A 306 -3.03 32.91 -5.81
N ARG A 307 -2.66 31.63 -5.62
CA ARG A 307 -3.60 30.58 -5.20
C ARG A 307 -4.21 30.86 -3.83
N HIS A 308 -3.39 31.23 -2.85
CA HIS A 308 -3.87 31.60 -1.50
C HIS A 308 -4.72 32.86 -1.51
N LEU A 309 -4.33 33.86 -2.30
CA LEU A 309 -5.10 35.09 -2.47
C LEU A 309 -6.48 34.81 -3.06
N ILE A 310 -6.56 34.05 -4.15
CA ILE A 310 -7.84 33.63 -4.77
C ILE A 310 -8.70 32.85 -3.78
N SER A 311 -8.11 31.89 -3.04
CA SER A 311 -8.84 31.12 -2.02
C SER A 311 -9.41 32.02 -0.92
N LEU A 312 -8.65 33.02 -0.48
CA LEU A 312 -9.07 34.01 0.51
C LEU A 312 -10.22 34.88 -0.03
N PHE A 313 -10.14 35.37 -1.27
CA PHE A 313 -11.21 36.10 -1.92
C PHE A 313 -12.51 35.29 -1.99
N PHE A 314 -12.45 34.02 -2.41
CA PHE A 314 -13.64 33.16 -2.43
C PHE A 314 -14.21 32.92 -1.02
N ARG A 315 -13.37 32.71 -0.01
CA ARG A 315 -13.86 32.58 1.38
C ARG A 315 -14.54 33.84 1.89
N LEU A 316 -14.08 35.03 1.48
CA LEU A 316 -14.71 36.31 1.82
C LEU A 316 -16.05 36.50 1.10
N LEU A 317 -16.20 35.97 -0.11
CA LEU A 317 -17.42 36.04 -0.91
C LEU A 317 -18.54 35.10 -0.40
N TYR A 318 -18.24 34.07 0.41
CA TYR A 318 -19.25 33.15 0.97
C TYR A 318 -19.58 33.46 2.44
N PRO A 319 -20.77 34.03 2.74
CA PRO A 319 -21.16 34.52 4.07
C PRO A 319 -21.24 33.48 5.20
N TRP A 320 -21.19 32.19 4.90
CA TRP A 320 -21.28 31.11 5.90
C TRP A 320 -19.93 30.65 6.48
N TYR A 321 -18.80 30.95 5.82
CA TYR A 321 -17.48 30.49 6.24
C TYR A 321 -16.62 31.56 6.93
N TRP A 322 -17.00 32.84 6.80
CA TRP A 322 -16.20 33.96 7.33
C TRP A 322 -16.15 34.05 8.86
N PRO A 323 -17.19 33.75 9.67
CA PRO A 323 -17.12 34.00 11.11
C PRO A 323 -16.10 33.07 11.79
N SER A 324 -16.13 31.77 11.48
CA SER A 324 -15.20 30.80 12.07
C SER A 324 -13.78 30.94 11.50
N SER A 325 -13.64 31.29 10.22
CA SER A 325 -12.32 31.47 9.60
C SER A 325 -11.64 32.75 10.08
N CYS A 326 -12.39 33.84 10.22
CA CYS A 326 -11.89 35.09 10.78
C CYS A 326 -11.51 34.92 12.26
N TRP A 327 -12.34 34.22 13.04
CA TRP A 327 -12.03 33.87 14.43
C TRP A 327 -10.76 33.03 14.57
N ASN A 328 -10.58 32.00 13.73
CA ASN A 328 -9.37 31.19 13.72
C ASN A 328 -8.13 31.98 13.26
N PHE A 329 -8.28 32.89 12.31
CA PHE A 329 -7.20 33.77 11.86
C PHE A 329 -6.78 34.73 12.99
N VAL A 330 -7.74 35.35 13.67
CA VAL A 330 -7.49 36.20 14.84
C VAL A 330 -6.79 35.40 15.94
N ILE A 331 -7.26 34.20 16.28
CA ILE A 331 -6.60 33.32 17.27
C ILE A 331 -5.18 32.96 16.83
N SER A 332 -4.96 32.63 15.57
CA SER A 332 -3.63 32.24 15.05
C SER A 332 -2.67 33.43 15.07
N CYS A 333 -3.17 34.63 14.74
CA CYS A 333 -2.40 35.87 14.80
C CYS A 333 -2.05 36.23 16.26
N ILE A 334 -3.01 36.12 17.18
CA ILE A 334 -2.78 36.30 18.62
C ILE A 334 -1.75 35.29 19.13
N ARG A 335 -1.86 34.00 18.76
CA ARG A 335 -0.88 32.98 19.14
C ARG A 335 0.51 33.28 18.57
N ALA A 336 0.61 33.69 17.31
CA ALA A 336 1.89 34.02 16.69
C ALA A 336 2.55 35.25 17.35
N VAL A 337 1.76 36.27 17.68
CA VAL A 337 2.21 37.45 18.44
C VAL A 337 2.61 37.04 19.86
N PHE A 338 1.84 36.18 20.52
CA PHE A 338 2.16 35.68 21.85
C PHE A 338 3.45 34.85 21.85
N PHE A 339 3.63 33.96 20.88
CA PHE A 339 4.87 33.19 20.70
C PHE A 339 6.07 34.07 20.36
N SER A 340 5.91 35.10 19.52
CA SER A 340 6.99 36.02 19.19
C SER A 340 7.39 36.89 20.39
N LEU A 341 6.41 37.37 21.16
CA LEU A 341 6.65 38.09 22.42
C LEU A 341 7.30 37.20 23.46
N PHE A 342 6.81 35.96 23.62
CA PHE A 342 7.39 34.98 24.54
C PHE A 342 8.83 34.64 24.17
N ARG A 343 9.11 34.46 22.87
CA ARG A 343 10.48 34.23 22.34
C ARG A 343 11.39 35.44 22.55
N LEU A 344 10.87 36.66 22.42
CA LEU A 344 11.58 37.91 22.72
C LEU A 344 11.90 38.06 24.21
N VAL A 345 10.98 37.68 25.08
CA VAL A 345 11.15 37.73 26.54
C VAL A 345 12.16 36.65 27.00
N PHE A 346 12.08 35.43 26.49
CA PHE A 346 13.05 34.37 26.78
C PHE A 346 14.44 34.68 26.20
N SER A 347 14.53 35.23 24.98
CA SER A 347 15.79 35.70 24.40
C SER A 347 16.44 36.84 25.19
N ARG A 348 15.64 37.68 25.86
CA ARG A 348 16.14 38.69 26.81
C ARG A 348 16.59 38.08 28.14
N PHE A 349 16.01 36.95 28.56
CA PHE A 349 16.40 36.24 29.78
C PHE A 349 17.65 35.36 29.61
N GLU A 350 17.98 34.92 28.40
CA GLU A 350 19.22 34.18 28.10
C GLU A 350 20.46 35.09 27.92
N ASN A 351 20.31 36.41 27.85
CA ASN A 351 21.44 37.36 27.76
C ASN A 351 21.54 38.35 28.94
N PRO A 352 21.73 37.92 30.21
CA PRO A 352 22.00 38.84 31.31
C PRO A 352 23.49 38.95 31.69
N LYS A 353 24.44 38.63 30.81
CA LYS A 353 25.89 38.85 31.08
C LYS A 353 26.72 39.25 29.85
N GLN A 354 26.54 40.46 29.35
CA GLN A 354 27.65 41.24 28.80
C GLN A 354 27.46 42.72 29.17
N HIS A 355 27.72 43.06 30.44
CA HIS A 355 27.88 44.44 30.87
C HIS A 355 29.38 44.79 30.88
N LYS A 356 29.77 45.58 29.88
CA LYS A 356 30.79 46.64 29.84
C LYS A 356 31.99 46.54 30.81
N SER A 357 33.18 46.36 30.23
CA SER A 357 34.45 46.84 30.77
C SER A 357 34.84 48.11 30.03
N TYR A 358 34.84 49.25 30.73
CA TYR A 358 35.80 50.35 30.62
C TYR A 358 35.89 51.02 31.98
#